data_AF-A0AAD1R8I1-F1
#
_entry.id   AF-A0AAD1R8I1-F1
#
_cell.length_a   1.000
_cell.length_b   1.000
_cell.length_c   1.000
_cell.angle_alpha   90.00
_cell.angle_beta   90.00
_cell.angle_gamma   90.00
#
_symmetry.space_group_name_H-M   'P 1'
#
loop_
_entity.id
_entity.type
_entity.pdbx_description
1 polymer ?
#
loop_
_entity_poly.entity_id
_entity_poly.type
_entity_poly.pdbx_seq_one_letter_code
_entity_poly.pdbx_strand_id
1 'polypeptide(L)'
;MDAEQQQLRNLRDFLLVYNKMTELCFSRCVRNMNYRLLTMDEEKCLDGCASKLIRSNHRLMSAYVGLMPGVVQRRMAELESQSKEAATNPAPDTQISSTSDADNVQVTSTV
;
A
#
# COMPACT_ATOMS: atom_id res chain seq x y z
N MET A 1 -23.38 -3.26 -12.64
CA MET A 1 -22.08 -2.60 -12.91
C MET A 1 -21.00 -3.00 -11.89
N ASP A 2 -21.37 -3.49 -10.70
CA ASP A 2 -20.41 -3.83 -9.64
C ASP A 2 -19.56 -5.08 -9.92
N ALA A 3 -20.10 -6.07 -10.64
CA ALA A 3 -19.38 -7.29 -10.98
C ALA A 3 -18.19 -7.05 -11.94
N GLU A 4 -18.38 -6.21 -12.96
CA GLU A 4 -17.33 -5.85 -13.92
C GLU A 4 -16.22 -5.05 -13.24
N GLN A 5 -16.58 -4.09 -12.37
CA GLN A 5 -15.60 -3.37 -11.57
C GLN A 5 -14.80 -4.28 -10.63
N GLN A 6 -15.41 -5.32 -10.06
CA GLN A 6 -14.70 -6.30 -9.25
C GLN A 6 -13.71 -7.11 -10.08
N GLN A 7 -14.08 -7.54 -11.29
CA GLN A 7 -13.17 -8.24 -12.19
C GLN A 7 -11.97 -7.36 -12.59
N LEU A 8 -12.21 -6.08 -12.89
CA LEU A 8 -11.14 -5.12 -13.19
C LEU A 8 -10.21 -4.89 -12.00
N ARG A 9 -10.74 -4.83 -10.77
CA ARG A 9 -9.91 -4.77 -9.56
C ARG A 9 -9.02 -6.00 -9.41
N ASN A 10 -9.59 -7.20 -9.53
CA ASN A 10 -8.85 -8.45 -9.44
C ASN A 10 -7.72 -8.54 -10.49
N LEU A 11 -8.01 -8.12 -11.73
CA LEU A 11 -7.01 -8.07 -12.80
C LEU A 11 -5.90 -7.07 -12.48
N ARG A 12 -6.25 -5.87 -12.01
CA ARG A 12 -5.27 -4.85 -11.59
C ARG A 12 -4.36 -5.38 -10.49
N ASP A 13 -4.92 -6.03 -9.48
CA ASP A 13 -4.16 -6.58 -8.36
C ASP A 13 -3.22 -7.70 -8.82
N PHE A 14 -3.69 -8.58 -9.71
CA PHE A 14 -2.85 -9.58 -10.35
C PHE A 14 -1.67 -8.95 -11.11
N LEU A 15 -1.93 -7.93 -11.93
CA LEU A 15 -0.89 -7.26 -12.71
C LEU A 15 0.12 -6.54 -11.81
N LEU A 16 -0.31 -5.95 -10.71
CA LEU A 16 0.59 -5.32 -9.74
C LEU A 16 1.53 -6.35 -9.10
N VAL A 17 0.99 -7.51 -8.70
CA VAL A 17 1.80 -8.61 -8.14
C VAL A 17 2.75 -9.18 -9.20
N TYR A 18 2.26 -9.37 -10.43
CA TYR A 18 3.07 -9.86 -11.55
C TYR A 18 4.25 -8.94 -11.84
N ASN A 19 4.00 -7.63 -11.99
CA ASN A 19 5.05 -6.65 -12.26
C ASN A 19 6.06 -6.58 -11.11
N LYS A 20 5.60 -6.70 -9.86
CA LYS A 20 6.53 -6.72 -8.72
C LYS A 20 7.37 -7.99 -8.69
N MET A 21 6.79 -9.13 -9.04
CA MET A 21 7.47 -10.41 -9.11
C MET A 21 8.55 -10.41 -10.20
N THR A 22 8.25 -9.89 -11.40
CA THR A 22 9.20 -9.85 -12.50
C THR A 22 10.40 -8.96 -12.16
N GLU A 23 10.18 -7.78 -11.59
CA GLU A 23 11.24 -6.88 -11.12
C GLU A 23 12.14 -7.55 -10.06
N LEU A 24 11.53 -8.18 -9.05
CA LEU A 24 12.25 -8.82 -7.96
C LEU A 24 13.08 -10.01 -8.46
N CYS A 25 12.50 -10.88 -9.28
CA CYS A 25 13.18 -12.07 -9.76
C CYS A 25 14.27 -11.71 -10.77
N PHE A 26 14.07 -10.68 -11.60
CA PHE A 26 15.12 -10.16 -12.48
C PHE A 26 16.31 -9.65 -11.67
N SER A 27 16.09 -8.76 -10.70
CA SER A 27 17.16 -8.17 -9.87
C SER A 27 17.92 -9.18 -9.00
N ARG A 28 17.29 -10.30 -8.61
CA ARG A 28 17.94 -11.35 -7.80
C ARG A 28 18.61 -12.46 -8.61
N CYS A 29 17.99 -12.87 -9.71
CA CYS A 29 18.42 -14.06 -10.43
C CYS A 29 19.29 -13.74 -11.65
N VAL A 30 18.97 -12.70 -12.41
CA VAL A 30 19.72 -12.37 -13.63
C VAL A 30 20.96 -11.57 -13.25
N ARG A 31 22.11 -12.23 -13.34
CA ARG A 31 23.41 -11.67 -12.93
C ARG A 31 24.40 -11.63 -14.08
N ASN A 32 24.19 -12.45 -15.11
CA ASN A 32 25.07 -12.55 -16.25
C ASN A 32 24.39 -11.97 -17.50
N MET A 33 24.89 -10.82 -17.97
CA MET A 33 24.39 -10.15 -19.18
C MET A 33 25.31 -10.31 -20.40
N ASN A 34 26.25 -11.27 -20.35
CA ASN A 34 27.18 -11.50 -21.46
C ASN A 34 26.50 -12.19 -22.67
N TYR A 35 25.33 -12.79 -22.46
CA TYR A 35 24.58 -13.50 -23.49
C TYR A 35 23.11 -13.06 -23.46
N ARG A 36 22.44 -13.16 -24.62
CA ARG A 36 21.02 -12.80 -24.74
C ARG A 36 20.08 -13.82 -24.07
N LEU A 37 20.50 -15.08 -23.98
CA LEU A 37 19.73 -16.17 -23.41
C LEU A 37 20.10 -16.36 -21.94
N LEU A 38 19.13 -16.77 -21.12
CA LEU A 38 19.38 -17.13 -19.73
C LEU A 38 20.23 -18.39 -19.63
N THR A 39 21.10 -18.40 -18.62
CA THR A 39 21.83 -19.61 -18.24
C THR A 39 20.95 -20.57 -17.43
N MET A 40 21.30 -21.87 -17.41
CA MET A 40 20.55 -22.88 -16.65
C MET A 40 20.42 -22.56 -15.15
N ASP A 41 21.40 -21.88 -14.57
CA ASP A 41 21.36 -21.48 -13.17
C ASP A 41 20.41 -20.32 -12.92
N GLU A 42 20.31 -19.38 -13.86
CA GLU A 42 19.36 -18.27 -13.80
C GLU A 42 17.93 -18.76 -13.98
N GLU A 43 17.70 -19.70 -14.90
CA GLU A 43 16.40 -20.34 -15.10
C GLU A 43 15.92 -21.06 -13.83
N LYS A 44 16.77 -21.91 -13.24
CA LYS A 44 16.47 -22.57 -11.94
C LYS A 44 16.20 -21.56 -10.82
N CYS A 45 16.93 -20.45 -10.80
CA CYS A 45 16.71 -19.38 -9.82
C CYS A 45 15.35 -18.72 -10.02
N LEU A 46 14.97 -18.40 -11.26
CA LEU A 46 13.68 -17.77 -11.58
C LEU A 46 12.50 -18.64 -11.17
N ASP A 47 12.54 -19.94 -11.47
CA ASP A 47 11.50 -20.89 -11.06
C ASP A 47 11.34 -20.94 -9.55
N GLY A 48 12.48 -20.99 -8.83
CA GLY A 48 12.50 -20.93 -7.37
C GLY A 48 11.99 -19.59 -6.83
N CYS A 49 12.35 -18.47 -7.47
CA CYS A 49 11.93 -17.13 -7.07
C CYS A 49 10.42 -16.95 -7.22
N ALA A 50 9.86 -17.27 -8.39
CA ALA A 50 8.43 -17.18 -8.66
C ALA A 50 7.63 -18.08 -7.69
N SER A 51 8.05 -19.34 -7.53
CA SER A 51 7.41 -20.28 -6.61
C SER A 51 7.42 -19.79 -5.17
N LYS A 52 8.55 -19.24 -4.70
CA LYS A 52 8.66 -18.67 -3.35
C LYS A 52 7.78 -17.44 -3.19
N LEU A 53 7.76 -16.54 -4.17
CA LEU A 53 6.96 -15.32 -4.09
C LEU A 53 5.47 -15.62 -4.09
N ILE A 54 4.99 -16.53 -4.96
CA ILE A 54 3.58 -16.92 -5.01
C ILE A 54 3.14 -17.52 -3.66
N ARG A 55 3.93 -18.46 -3.11
CA ARG A 55 3.64 -19.08 -1.81
C ARG A 55 3.65 -18.07 -0.68
N SER A 56 4.65 -17.18 -0.65
CA SER A 56 4.75 -16.11 0.35
C SER A 56 3.58 -15.15 0.25
N ASN A 57 3.22 -14.71 -0.95
CA ASN A 57 2.08 -13.82 -1.18
C ASN A 57 0.78 -14.45 -0.67
N HIS A 58 0.52 -15.72 -1.00
CA HIS A 58 -0.65 -16.44 -0.48
C HIS A 58 -0.68 -16.53 1.05
N ARG A 59 0.47 -16.80 1.69
CA ARG A 59 0.56 -16.85 3.16
C ARG A 59 0.30 -15.49 3.79
N LEU A 60 0.87 -14.42 3.22
CA LEU A 60 0.65 -13.05 3.68
C LEU A 60 -0.81 -12.64 3.51
N MET A 61 -1.41 -12.92 2.35
CA MET A 61 -2.81 -12.60 2.09
C MET A 61 -3.75 -13.36 3.03
N SER A 62 -3.47 -14.64 3.29
CA SER A 62 -4.24 -15.44 4.27
C SER A 62 -4.17 -14.85 5.68
N ALA A 63 -2.97 -14.48 6.14
CA ALA A 63 -2.80 -13.84 7.44
C ALA A 63 -3.48 -12.47 7.51
N TYR A 64 -3.38 -11.67 6.44
CA TYR A 64 -4.00 -10.36 6.33
C TYR A 64 -5.53 -10.44 6.44
N VAL A 65 -6.16 -11.36 5.70
CA VAL A 65 -7.62 -11.58 5.77
C VAL A 65 -8.06 -12.01 7.18
N GLY A 66 -7.25 -12.82 7.87
CA GLY A 66 -7.54 -13.23 9.25
C GLY A 66 -7.40 -12.10 10.28
N LEU A 67 -6.49 -11.15 10.08
CA LEU A 67 -6.16 -10.12 11.06
C LEU A 67 -6.92 -8.80 10.84
N MET A 68 -7.12 -8.40 9.59
CA MET A 68 -7.63 -7.07 9.24
C MET A 68 -9.01 -6.74 9.81
N PRO A 69 -10.01 -7.64 9.84
CA PRO A 69 -11.31 -7.32 10.41
C PRO A 69 -11.20 -6.84 11.86
N GLY A 70 -10.35 -7.46 12.67
CA GLY A 70 -10.10 -7.05 14.05
C GLY A 70 -9.40 -5.70 14.16
N VAL A 71 -8.47 -5.41 13.26
CA VAL A 71 -7.78 -4.11 13.21
C VAL A 71 -8.76 -3.00 12.82
N VAL A 72 -9.57 -3.22 11.79
CA VAL A 72 -10.57 -2.25 11.32
C VAL A 72 -11.63 -2.00 12.39
N GLN A 73 -12.12 -3.03 13.08
CA GLN A 73 -13.10 -2.87 14.16
C GLN A 73 -12.60 -1.98 15.30
N ARG A 74 -11.34 -2.17 15.73
CA ARG A 74 -10.73 -1.32 16.76
C ARG A 74 -10.61 0.13 16.31
N ARG A 75 -10.19 0.34 15.06
CA ARG A 75 -10.10 1.68 14.47
C ARG A 75 -11.45 2.38 14.40
N MET A 76 -12.51 1.67 14.03
CA MET A 76 -13.86 2.23 14.00
C MET A 76 -14.33 2.65 15.40
N ALA A 77 -14.09 1.83 16.43
CA ALA A 77 -14.45 2.15 17.81
C ALA A 77 -13.70 3.39 18.36
N GLU A 78 -12.40 3.53 18.05
CA GLU A 78 -11.59 4.70 18.42
C GLU A 78 -12.10 6.00 17.76
N LEU A 79 -12.52 5.92 16.49
CA LEU A 79 -13.10 7.06 15.77
C LEU A 79 -14.48 7.45 16.34
N GLU A 80 -15.29 6.47 16.73
CA GLU A 80 -16.59 6.72 17.37
C GLU A 80 -16.44 7.34 18.77
N SER A 81 -15.45 6.93 19.57
CA SER A 81 -15.21 7.55 20.88
C SER A 81 -14.70 8.98 20.73
N GLN A 82 -13.78 9.22 19.79
CA GLN A 82 -13.23 10.55 19.54
C GLN A 82 -14.28 11.53 18.97
N SER A 83 -15.21 11.04 18.13
CA SER A 83 -16.33 11.87 17.65
C SER A 83 -17.35 12.19 18.76
N LYS A 84 -17.57 11.28 19.72
CA LYS A 84 -18.42 11.54 20.90
C LYS A 84 -17.76 12.51 21.89
N GLU A 85 -16.46 12.39 22.12
CA GLU A 85 -15.71 13.33 22.98
C GLU A 85 -15.67 14.74 22.40
N ALA A 86 -15.55 14.88 21.07
CA ALA A 86 -15.65 16.16 20.37
C ALA A 86 -17.05 16.79 20.44
N ALA A 87 -18.11 15.98 20.60
CA ALA A 87 -19.49 16.46 20.75
C ALA A 87 -19.86 16.83 22.19
N THR A 88 -19.11 16.36 23.20
CA THR A 88 -19.47 16.52 24.63
C THR A 88 -18.67 17.62 25.34
N ASN A 89 -17.60 18.14 24.73
CA ASN A 89 -16.88 19.32 25.21
C ASN A 89 -17.09 20.50 24.24
N PRO A 90 -18.00 21.45 24.52
CA PRO A 90 -17.89 22.78 23.92
C PRO A 90 -16.57 23.37 24.42
N ALA A 91 -15.78 23.95 23.52
CA ALA A 91 -14.58 24.69 23.88
C ALA A 91 -14.89 25.66 25.04
N PRO A 92 -13.99 25.82 26.04
CA PRO A 92 -14.03 27.01 26.87
C PRO A 92 -13.60 28.18 25.97
N ASP A 93 -14.57 28.91 25.43
CA ASP A 93 -14.30 30.17 24.72
C ASP A 93 -13.95 31.27 25.73
N THR A 94 -12.90 32.05 25.38
CA THR A 94 -12.66 33.50 25.63
C THR A 94 -11.23 33.74 26.13
N GLN A 95 -10.33 34.58 25.57
CA GLN A 95 -10.31 35.47 24.40
C GLN A 95 -8.83 35.89 24.14
N ILE A 96 -8.50 36.06 22.85
CA ILE A 96 -7.72 37.15 22.22
C ILE A 96 -6.46 37.67 22.95
N SER A 97 -5.28 37.29 22.44
CA SER A 97 -4.11 38.16 22.35
C SER A 97 -3.73 38.31 20.88
N SER A 98 -4.02 39.48 20.33
CA SER A 98 -3.51 39.93 19.04
C SER A 98 -1.99 40.06 19.08
N THR A 99 -1.28 39.33 18.21
CA THR A 99 -0.14 39.85 17.46
C THR A 99 0.05 39.02 16.19
N SER A 100 -0.15 39.69 15.05
CA SER A 100 0.48 39.47 13.74
C SER A 100 0.58 38.03 13.22
N ASP A 101 -0.19 37.72 12.18
CA ASP A 101 0.40 37.56 10.83
C ASP A 101 -0.73 37.29 9.82
N ALA A 102 -1.05 38.31 9.04
CA ALA A 102 -1.75 38.16 7.78
C ALA A 102 -0.79 38.61 6.66
N ASP A 103 -0.95 37.95 5.51
CA ASP A 103 -0.28 38.12 4.22
C ASP A 103 1.05 37.37 4.03
N ASN A 104 1.24 36.54 2.99
CA ASN A 104 0.37 36.15 1.88
C ASN A 104 1.00 34.92 1.18
N VAL A 105 0.15 34.15 0.53
CA VAL A 105 0.38 33.04 -0.39
C VAL A 105 1.31 33.41 -1.54
N GLN A 106 2.24 32.52 -1.91
CA GLN A 106 2.45 32.23 -3.34
C GLN A 106 2.92 30.79 -3.59
N VAL A 107 2.05 30.03 -4.26
CA VAL A 107 2.38 28.81 -4.99
C VAL A 107 3.11 29.21 -6.27
N THR A 108 4.30 28.68 -6.52
CA THR A 108 4.84 28.49 -7.87
C THR A 108 5.77 27.28 -7.93
N SER A 109 5.32 26.27 -8.68
CA SER A 109 6.15 25.33 -9.42
C SER A 109 7.18 26.07 -10.27
N THR A 110 8.44 25.63 -10.32
CA THR A 110 9.35 25.82 -11.49
C THR A 110 10.57 24.89 -11.40
N VAL A 111 10.70 24.05 -12.44
CA VAL A 111 11.86 23.32 -13.03
C VAL A 111 12.56 22.23 -12.22
#